data_AF-A0A8H7D161-F1
#
_entry.id   AF-A0A8H7D161-F1
#
_cell.length_a   1.000
_cell.length_b   1.000
_cell.length_c   1.000
_cell.angle_alpha   90.00
_cell.angle_beta   90.00
_cell.angle_gamma   90.00
#
_symmetry.space_group_name_H-M   'P 1'
#
loop_
_entity.id
_entity.type
_entity.pdbx_description
1 polymer ?
#
loop_
_entity_poly.entity_id
_entity_poly.type
_entity_poly.pdbx_seq_one_letter_code
_entity_poly.pdbx_strand_id
1 'polypeptide(L)'
;MAKAPGIIGVLQNVGTGVSARLSEYLLTQADTLVEVPFNVPGDGDVSVEKSKRFRPRPPQNKAIVPDDIYFHATGMAAIYRLHVALTHVRKGPVVALGALFHGTYHLLSEFPDGFKHFGQCNAQSGVTDKLEPYLQEEAKVGHKVSYIFVEFPSDPILVSVDLKRLRQLEEAAAT
;
A
#
# COMPACT_ATOMS: atom_id res chain seq x y z
N MET A 1 12.68 -11.24 -20.71
CA MET A 1 12.57 -9.99 -19.91
C MET A 1 12.11 -8.89 -20.85
N ALA A 2 10.85 -8.46 -20.76
CA ALA A 2 10.34 -7.38 -21.60
C ALA A 2 10.93 -6.05 -21.08
N LYS A 3 11.84 -5.46 -21.85
CA LYS A 3 12.33 -4.10 -21.63
C LYS A 3 11.23 -3.16 -22.10
N ALA A 4 10.46 -2.58 -21.18
CA ALA A 4 9.69 -1.37 -21.44
C ALA A 4 10.55 -0.18 -20.96
N PRO A 5 11.42 0.38 -21.81
CA PRO A 5 12.28 1.50 -21.42
C PRO A 5 11.41 2.72 -21.09
N GLY A 6 11.63 3.34 -19.94
CA GLY A 6 11.08 4.64 -19.58
C GLY A 6 9.93 4.59 -18.57
N ILE A 7 8.79 3.97 -18.90
CA ILE A 7 7.56 4.12 -18.09
C ILE A 7 7.67 3.40 -16.74
N ILE A 8 8.18 2.16 -16.71
CA ILE A 8 8.28 1.39 -15.46
C ILE A 8 9.28 2.04 -14.49
N GLY A 9 10.40 2.55 -15.00
CA GLY A 9 11.41 3.23 -14.17
C GLY A 9 10.90 4.54 -13.55
N VAL A 10 10.07 5.30 -14.28
CA VAL A 10 9.42 6.53 -13.78
C VAL A 10 8.27 6.23 -12.81
N LEU A 11 7.47 5.20 -13.10
CA LEU A 11 6.41 4.74 -12.20
C LEU A 11 6.99 4.20 -10.90
N GLN A 12 8.13 3.51 -10.95
CA GLN A 12 8.80 2.96 -9.77
C GLN A 12 9.55 4.07 -9.02
N ASN A 13 10.48 4.79 -9.64
CA ASN A 13 11.29 5.78 -8.93
C ASN A 13 10.60 7.13 -8.84
N VAL A 14 10.00 7.42 -7.68
CA VAL A 14 9.53 8.74 -7.19
C VAL A 14 9.51 9.86 -8.23
N GLY A 15 8.62 9.76 -9.21
CA GLY A 15 7.96 10.97 -9.71
C GLY A 15 7.24 11.55 -8.50
N THR A 16 7.54 12.80 -8.14
CA THR A 16 6.84 13.58 -7.10
C THR A 16 5.41 13.10 -7.03
N GLY A 17 4.98 12.46 -5.94
CA GLY A 17 3.74 11.69 -5.81
C GLY A 17 2.48 12.54 -5.91
N VAL A 18 2.37 13.29 -6.99
CA VAL A 18 1.35 14.21 -7.36
C VAL A 18 0.26 13.35 -7.99
N SER A 19 -0.90 13.28 -7.33
CA SER A 19 -2.05 12.54 -7.89
C SER A 19 -2.33 13.02 -9.32
N ALA A 20 -2.84 12.17 -10.20
CA ALA A 20 -3.13 12.57 -11.59
C ALA A 20 -3.95 13.87 -11.70
N ARG A 21 -4.86 14.12 -10.75
CA ARG A 21 -5.66 15.36 -10.66
C ARG A 21 -4.85 16.56 -10.23
N LEU A 22 -3.91 16.37 -9.29
CA LEU A 22 -2.99 17.42 -8.90
C LEU A 22 -2.00 17.70 -10.04
N SER A 23 -1.56 16.69 -10.79
CA SER A 23 -0.71 16.86 -11.96
C SER A 23 -1.44 17.65 -13.05
N GLU A 24 -2.70 17.32 -13.31
CA GLU A 24 -3.55 18.06 -14.25
C GLU A 24 -3.74 19.53 -13.81
N TYR A 25 -3.99 19.76 -12.53
CA TYR A 25 -4.07 21.13 -11.99
C TYR A 25 -2.73 21.88 -12.11
N LEU A 26 -1.62 21.25 -11.72
CA LEU A 26 -0.28 21.85 -11.78
C LEU A 26 0.16 22.14 -13.21
N LEU A 27 -0.25 21.31 -14.18
CA LEU A 27 -0.03 21.58 -15.61
C LEU A 27 -0.67 22.88 -16.05
N THR A 28 -1.85 23.26 -15.52
CA THR A 28 -2.47 24.56 -15.83
C THR A 28 -1.69 25.76 -15.30
N GLN A 29 -0.76 25.53 -14.37
CA GLN A 29 0.05 26.55 -13.72
C GLN A 29 1.52 26.45 -14.14
N ALA A 30 1.87 25.67 -15.17
CA ALA A 30 3.25 25.40 -15.56
C ALA A 30 4.04 26.69 -15.88
N ASP A 31 3.39 27.69 -16.48
CA ASP A 31 3.99 28.98 -16.81
C ASP A 31 4.29 29.85 -15.56
N THR A 32 3.78 29.46 -14.39
CA THR A 32 4.00 30.15 -13.11
C THR A 32 5.16 29.57 -12.31
N LEU A 33 5.82 28.52 -12.81
CA LEU A 33 6.96 27.89 -12.13
C LEU A 33 8.16 28.84 -12.13
N VAL A 34 8.67 29.13 -10.93
CA VAL A 34 9.87 29.93 -10.72
C VAL A 34 10.93 29.05 -10.07
N GLU A 35 12.17 29.14 -10.57
CA GLU A 35 13.30 28.47 -9.96
C GLU A 35 13.59 29.11 -8.60
N VAL A 36 13.50 28.32 -7.53
CA VAL A 36 13.81 28.78 -6.17
C VAL A 36 15.17 28.19 -5.78
N PRO A 37 16.15 29.03 -5.37
CA PRO A 37 17.43 28.52 -4.89
C PRO A 37 17.21 27.65 -3.66
N PHE A 38 17.55 26.36 -3.77
CA PHE A 38 17.36 25.38 -2.71
C PHE A 38 18.61 25.33 -1.82
N ASN A 39 18.54 25.95 -0.65
CA ASN A 39 19.56 25.82 0.39
C ASN A 39 18.96 24.96 1.51
N VAL A 40 19.51 23.76 1.75
CA VAL A 40 18.89 22.74 2.63
C VAL A 40 18.96 23.19 4.10
N PRO A 41 17.84 23.54 4.76
CA PRO A 41 17.80 23.65 6.21
C PRO A 41 17.34 22.29 6.75
N GLY A 42 18.01 21.76 7.78
CA GLY A 42 17.76 20.42 8.32
C GLY A 42 16.27 20.16 8.64
N ASP A 43 15.81 18.96 8.27
CA ASP A 43 14.58 18.26 8.64
C ASP A 43 13.46 19.11 9.27
N GLY A 44 13.00 20.13 8.54
CA GLY A 44 11.83 20.91 8.90
C GLY A 44 10.55 20.24 8.41
N ASP A 45 9.62 19.96 9.32
CA ASP A 45 8.27 19.44 9.05
C ASP A 45 7.59 20.18 7.90
N VAL A 46 7.41 19.49 6.77
CA VAL A 46 6.58 19.97 5.67
C VAL A 46 5.13 19.98 6.17
N SER A 47 4.65 21.17 6.51
CA SER A 47 3.26 21.41 6.89
C SER A 47 2.35 21.07 5.72
N VAL A 48 1.66 19.93 5.81
CA VAL A 48 0.66 19.52 4.82
C VAL A 48 -0.53 20.46 4.93
N GLU A 49 -0.69 21.36 3.96
CA GLU A 49 -1.91 22.14 3.77
C GLU A 49 -3.09 21.17 3.63
N LYS A 50 -4.08 21.29 4.53
CA LYS A 50 -5.29 20.46 4.54
C LYS A 50 -6.15 20.79 3.32
N SER A 51 -5.83 20.19 2.17
CA SER A 51 -6.61 20.32 0.95
C SER A 51 -7.95 19.59 1.06
N LYS A 52 -8.91 20.08 0.27
CA LYS A 52 -10.37 20.01 0.48
C LYS A 52 -10.92 18.57 0.59
N ARG A 53 -11.91 18.43 1.48
CA ARG A 53 -12.68 17.22 1.83
C ARG A 53 -12.95 16.29 0.64
N PHE A 54 -12.24 15.17 0.60
CA PHE A 54 -12.67 13.97 -0.11
C PHE A 54 -13.76 13.29 0.73
N ARG A 55 -14.95 13.03 0.15
CA ARG A 55 -15.99 12.23 0.82
C ARG A 55 -15.85 10.78 0.37
N PRO A 56 -15.28 9.87 1.19
CA PRO A 56 -15.38 8.46 0.88
C PRO A 56 -16.86 8.05 0.94
N ARG A 57 -17.35 7.36 -0.10
CA ARG A 57 -18.67 6.71 -0.06
C ARG A 57 -18.48 5.37 0.67
N PRO A 58 -18.97 5.19 1.92
CA PRO A 58 -18.72 3.97 2.67
C PRO A 58 -19.73 2.86 2.31
N PRO A 59 -19.34 1.58 2.29
CA PRO A 59 -20.29 0.47 2.31
C PRO A 59 -20.86 0.21 3.72
N GLN A 60 -22.14 0.56 3.88
CA GLN A 60 -23.24 -0.02 4.66
C GLN A 60 -23.13 -0.72 6.04
N ASN A 61 -22.01 -0.87 6.76
CA ASN A 61 -22.10 -1.58 8.07
C ASN A 61 -21.34 -1.05 9.30
N LYS A 62 -20.77 0.16 9.25
CA LYS A 62 -20.42 0.97 10.43
C LYS A 62 -20.24 2.42 9.95
N ALA A 63 -20.72 3.39 10.72
CA ALA A 63 -20.48 4.79 10.40
C ALA A 63 -19.00 5.10 10.63
N ILE A 64 -18.26 5.39 9.56
CA ILE A 64 -16.88 5.89 9.65
C ILE A 64 -16.95 7.28 10.30
N VAL A 65 -16.24 7.48 11.40
CA VAL A 65 -16.14 8.79 12.06
C VAL A 65 -14.87 9.52 11.59
N PRO A 66 -14.79 10.86 11.70
CA PRO A 66 -13.60 11.61 11.29
C PRO A 66 -12.29 11.12 11.93
N ASP A 67 -12.36 10.61 13.17
CA ASP A 67 -11.20 10.09 13.90
C ASP A 67 -10.65 8.76 13.35
N ASP A 68 -11.41 8.10 12.46
CA ASP A 68 -10.95 6.91 11.72
C ASP A 68 -10.11 7.27 10.49
N ILE A 69 -9.96 8.57 10.16
CA ILE A 69 -9.34 9.05 8.93
C ILE A 69 -8.00 9.74 9.22
N TYR A 70 -6.92 9.15 8.72
CA TYR A 70 -5.56 9.65 8.87
C TYR A 70 -5.04 10.18 7.53
N PHE A 71 -4.50 11.41 7.54
CA PHE A 71 -3.88 12.02 6.36
C PHE A 71 -2.36 11.91 6.45
N HIS A 72 -1.74 11.56 5.32
CA HIS A 72 -0.29 11.47 5.19
C HIS A 72 0.17 12.20 3.92
N ALA A 73 1.39 12.73 3.95
CA ALA A 73 1.93 13.52 2.84
C ALA A 73 2.02 12.74 1.52
N THR A 74 2.24 11.41 1.58
CA THR A 74 2.31 10.52 0.42
C THR A 74 1.67 9.15 0.74
N GLY A 75 1.37 8.37 -0.30
CA GLY A 75 0.91 6.99 -0.14
C GLY A 75 1.94 6.11 0.58
N MET A 76 3.23 6.28 0.27
CA MET A 76 4.30 5.57 0.96
C MET A 76 4.41 5.95 2.44
N ALA A 77 4.19 7.22 2.80
CA ALA A 77 4.15 7.64 4.20
C ALA A 77 2.98 6.99 4.95
N ALA A 78 1.81 6.84 4.31
CA ALA A 78 0.68 6.11 4.88
C ALA A 78 0.99 4.63 5.10
N ILE A 79 1.57 3.96 4.09
CA ILE A 79 1.96 2.54 4.16
C ILE A 79 2.99 2.32 5.27
N TYR A 80 4.03 3.17 5.35
CA TYR A 80 5.05 3.08 6.38
C TYR A 80 4.46 3.23 7.78
N ARG A 81 3.64 4.27 8.01
CA ARG A 81 3.01 4.50 9.32
C ARG A 81 2.09 3.35 9.72
N LEU A 82 1.33 2.79 8.78
CA LEU A 82 0.50 1.61 9.01
C LEU A 82 1.35 0.38 9.37
N HIS A 83 2.41 0.12 8.61
CA HIS A 83 3.33 -1.00 8.86
C HIS A 83 3.92 -0.92 10.26
N VAL A 84 4.43 0.25 10.67
CA VAL A 84 4.94 0.49 12.02
C VAL A 84 3.85 0.23 13.06
N ALA A 85 2.66 0.81 12.92
CA ALA A 85 1.59 0.64 13.89
C ALA A 85 1.16 -0.83 14.06
N LEU A 86 0.97 -1.57 12.95
CA LEU A 86 0.52 -2.96 13.00
C LEU A 86 1.58 -3.90 13.59
N THR A 87 2.86 -3.71 13.23
CA THR A 87 3.96 -4.56 13.73
C THR A 87 4.34 -4.30 15.19
N HIS A 88 3.90 -3.16 15.75
CA HIS A 88 3.94 -2.92 17.19
C HIS A 88 2.88 -3.71 17.95
N VAL A 89 1.69 -3.89 17.35
CA VAL A 89 0.56 -4.58 17.99
C VAL A 89 0.59 -6.08 17.76
N ARG A 90 1.03 -6.53 16.58
CA ARG A 90 1.04 -7.93 16.16
C ARG A 90 2.41 -8.32 15.61
N LYS A 91 3.04 -9.28 16.29
CA LYS A 91 4.31 -9.88 15.85
C LYS A 91 4.08 -10.97 14.80
N GLY A 92 5.12 -11.22 14.02
CA GLY A 92 5.15 -12.26 13.00
C GLY A 92 5.17 -11.70 11.57
N PRO A 93 5.27 -12.58 10.58
CA PRO A 93 5.56 -12.18 9.21
C PRO A 93 4.42 -11.38 8.59
N VAL A 94 4.77 -10.52 7.62
CA VAL A 94 3.80 -9.81 6.79
C VAL A 94 3.58 -10.57 5.49
N VAL A 95 2.32 -10.73 5.11
CA VAL A 95 1.96 -11.27 3.79
C VAL A 95 1.57 -10.11 2.88
N ALA A 96 2.00 -10.13 1.63
CA ALA A 96 1.55 -9.18 0.63
C ALA A 96 1.01 -9.86 -0.62
N LEU A 97 -0.15 -9.39 -1.09
CA LEU A 97 -0.88 -9.89 -2.25
C LEU A 97 -0.92 -8.81 -3.33
N GLY A 98 -0.48 -9.13 -4.54
CA GLY A 98 -0.56 -8.24 -5.70
C GLY A 98 0.81 -7.78 -6.23
N ALA A 99 0.78 -6.91 -7.23
CA ALA A 99 1.95 -6.41 -7.95
C ALA A 99 2.60 -5.19 -7.25
N LEU A 100 3.15 -5.41 -6.06
CA LEU A 100 3.55 -4.32 -5.16
C LEU A 100 4.41 -3.24 -5.83
N PHE A 101 4.11 -2.00 -5.50
CA PHE A 101 5.03 -0.89 -5.71
C PHE A 101 6.39 -1.19 -5.07
N HIS A 102 7.47 -0.90 -5.80
CA HIS A 102 8.83 -1.30 -5.41
C HIS A 102 9.22 -0.82 -4.00
N GLY A 103 8.84 0.41 -3.62
CA GLY A 103 9.11 0.95 -2.28
C GLY A 103 8.36 0.19 -1.18
N THR A 104 7.15 -0.28 -1.47
CA THR A 104 6.39 -1.15 -0.55
C THR A 104 7.06 -2.51 -0.45
N TYR A 105 7.53 -3.07 -1.57
CA TYR A 105 8.25 -4.34 -1.55
C TYR A 105 9.52 -4.25 -0.69
N HIS A 106 10.35 -3.22 -0.89
CA HIS A 106 11.57 -3.01 -0.10
C HIS A 106 11.27 -2.88 1.38
N LEU A 107 10.34 -1.98 1.74
CA LEU A 107 9.89 -1.78 3.11
C LEU A 107 9.49 -3.10 3.80
N LEU A 108 8.68 -3.92 3.13
CA LEU A 108 8.22 -5.18 3.71
C LEU A 108 9.29 -6.26 3.70
N SER A 109 10.15 -6.31 2.68
CA SER A 109 11.21 -7.32 2.56
C SER A 109 12.33 -7.16 3.58
N GLU A 110 12.55 -5.93 4.06
CA GLU A 110 13.53 -5.60 5.10
C GLU A 110 12.97 -5.81 6.52
N PHE A 111 11.69 -6.19 6.64
CA PHE A 111 11.05 -6.40 7.93
C PHE A 111 11.61 -7.66 8.63
N PRO A 112 12.15 -7.54 9.86
CA PRO A 112 12.86 -8.63 10.52
C PRO A 112 11.99 -9.83 10.89
N ASP A 113 10.69 -9.64 11.16
CA ASP A 113 9.80 -10.75 11.54
C ASP A 113 9.31 -11.56 10.32
N GLY A 114 9.78 -11.22 9.12
CA GLY A 114 9.58 -12.00 7.91
C GLY A 114 8.56 -11.41 6.94
N PHE A 115 8.67 -11.85 5.68
CA PHE A 115 7.88 -11.35 4.58
C PHE A 115 7.55 -12.45 3.57
N LYS A 116 6.28 -12.57 3.20
CA LYS A 116 5.79 -13.48 2.15
C LYS A 116 5.04 -12.70 1.08
N HIS A 117 5.50 -12.82 -0.17
CA HIS A 117 4.86 -12.16 -1.31
C HIS A 117 4.18 -13.16 -2.24
N PHE A 118 2.92 -12.85 -2.59
CA PHE A 118 2.17 -13.51 -3.65
C PHE A 118 1.87 -12.50 -4.78
N GLY A 119 2.75 -12.44 -5.77
CA GLY A 119 2.66 -11.45 -6.85
C GLY A 119 1.49 -11.65 -7.83
N GLN A 120 1.12 -12.90 -8.11
CA GLN A 120 0.03 -13.21 -9.04
C GLN A 120 -1.28 -13.38 -8.28
N CYS A 121 -2.18 -12.40 -8.41
CA CYS A 121 -3.48 -12.37 -7.72
C CYS A 121 -4.68 -12.25 -8.66
N ASN A 122 -4.56 -12.71 -9.92
CA ASN A 122 -5.70 -12.78 -10.83
C ASN A 122 -6.69 -13.89 -10.41
N ALA A 123 -7.90 -13.89 -10.99
CA ALA A 123 -8.95 -14.84 -10.63
C ALA A 123 -8.55 -16.32 -10.81
N GLN A 124 -7.61 -16.61 -11.70
CA GLN A 124 -7.12 -17.96 -12.01
C GLN A 124 -5.86 -18.35 -11.21
N SER A 125 -5.31 -17.44 -10.40
CA SER A 125 -4.02 -17.63 -9.73
C SER A 125 -4.04 -18.69 -8.61
N GLY A 126 -5.24 -18.99 -8.09
CA GLY A 126 -5.43 -19.82 -6.90
C GLY A 126 -4.75 -19.24 -5.66
N VAL A 127 -4.57 -17.91 -5.58
CA VAL A 127 -3.80 -17.29 -4.49
C VAL A 127 -4.40 -17.59 -3.11
N THR A 128 -5.72 -17.58 -2.99
CA THR A 128 -6.44 -17.96 -1.76
C THR A 128 -6.12 -19.39 -1.33
N ASP A 129 -6.11 -20.33 -2.30
CA ASP A 129 -5.84 -21.74 -2.04
C ASP A 129 -4.37 -22.00 -1.65
N LYS A 130 -3.46 -21.07 -1.99
CA LYS A 130 -2.04 -21.08 -1.56
C LYS A 130 -1.83 -20.33 -0.24
N LEU A 131 -2.67 -19.35 0.05
CA LEU A 131 -2.59 -18.54 1.26
C LEU A 131 -2.98 -19.35 2.49
N GLU A 132 -4.08 -20.11 2.41
CA GLU A 132 -4.57 -20.93 3.52
C GLU A 132 -3.52 -21.93 4.07
N PRO A 133 -2.88 -22.78 3.26
CA PRO A 133 -1.86 -23.70 3.78
C PRO A 133 -0.66 -22.96 4.36
N TYR A 134 -0.26 -21.82 3.77
CA TYR A 134 0.81 -20.98 4.33
C TYR A 134 0.46 -20.48 5.73
N LEU A 135 -0.77 -19.97 5.94
CA LEU A 135 -1.23 -19.53 7.25
C LEU A 135 -1.24 -20.69 8.27
N GLN A 136 -1.66 -21.88 7.85
CA GLN A 136 -1.64 -23.08 8.70
C GLN A 136 -0.22 -23.53 9.06
N GLU A 137 0.74 -23.42 8.14
CA GLU A 137 2.14 -23.74 8.39
C GLU A 137 2.76 -22.77 9.40
N GLU A 138 2.57 -21.46 9.23
CA GLU A 138 3.02 -20.45 10.21
C GLU A 138 2.43 -20.74 11.60
N ALA A 139 1.13 -21.06 11.66
CA ALA A 139 0.44 -21.37 12.92
C ALA A 139 1.04 -22.60 13.63
N LYS A 140 1.48 -23.63 12.89
CA LYS A 140 2.11 -24.84 13.46
C LYS A 140 3.47 -24.55 14.09
N VAL A 141 4.22 -23.57 13.55
CA VAL A 141 5.51 -23.13 14.09
C VAL A 141 5.32 -22.14 15.26
N GLY A 142 4.07 -21.83 15.62
CA GLY A 142 3.72 -20.91 16.70
C GLY A 142 3.74 -19.44 16.27
N HIS A 143 3.85 -19.17 14.98
CA HIS A 143 3.81 -17.82 14.42
C HIS A 143 2.40 -17.49 13.93
N LYS A 144 1.99 -16.24 14.12
CA LYS A 144 0.80 -15.70 13.46
C LYS A 144 1.27 -14.63 12.48
N VAL A 145 0.68 -14.62 11.28
CA VAL A 145 0.89 -13.52 10.35
C VAL A 145 0.41 -12.23 11.02
N SER A 146 1.22 -11.18 10.97
CA SER A 146 0.90 -9.89 11.60
C SER A 146 -0.29 -9.22 10.90
N TYR A 147 -0.18 -9.06 9.58
CA TYR A 147 -1.25 -8.57 8.72
C TYR A 147 -1.01 -8.97 7.25
N ILE A 148 -2.06 -8.84 6.45
CA ILE A 148 -2.02 -9.07 5.01
C ILE A 148 -2.18 -7.71 4.29
N PHE A 149 -1.16 -7.31 3.53
CA PHE A 149 -1.22 -6.18 2.63
C PHE A 149 -1.82 -6.61 1.29
N VAL A 150 -2.84 -5.92 0.80
CA VAL A 150 -3.49 -6.24 -0.46
C VAL A 150 -3.46 -5.03 -1.36
N GLU A 151 -2.85 -5.19 -2.53
CA GLU A 151 -2.92 -4.18 -3.58
C GLU A 151 -4.18 -4.38 -4.42
N PHE A 152 -5.01 -3.33 -4.49
CA PHE A 152 -6.33 -3.42 -5.10
C PHE A 152 -6.76 -2.10 -5.77
N PRO A 153 -7.02 -2.09 -7.09
CA PRO A 153 -6.52 -3.07 -8.06
C PRO A 153 -4.99 -3.02 -8.13
N SER A 154 -4.34 -4.12 -8.51
CA SER A 154 -2.89 -4.15 -8.68
C SER A 154 -2.48 -3.35 -9.92
N ASP A 155 -1.59 -2.39 -9.77
CA ASP A 155 -1.02 -1.58 -10.85
C ASP A 155 0.32 -2.20 -11.31
N PRO A 156 0.67 -2.21 -12.61
CA PRO A 156 -0.11 -1.84 -13.79
C PRO A 156 -0.97 -2.96 -14.36
N ILE A 157 -1.02 -4.11 -13.69
CA ILE A 157 -1.60 -5.35 -14.25
C ILE A 157 -3.14 -5.30 -14.28
N LEU A 158 -3.76 -4.39 -13.52
CA LEU A 158 -5.21 -4.18 -13.38
C LEU A 158 -5.96 -5.46 -13.02
N VAL A 159 -5.34 -6.30 -12.19
CA VAL A 159 -5.96 -7.49 -11.59
C VAL A 159 -6.29 -7.24 -10.14
N SER A 160 -7.21 -8.02 -9.60
CA SER A 160 -7.65 -7.86 -8.22
C SER A 160 -7.83 -9.24 -7.59
N VAL A 161 -7.40 -9.36 -6.34
CA VAL A 161 -7.71 -10.54 -5.52
C VAL A 161 -9.21 -10.60 -5.23
N ASP A 162 -9.75 -11.80 -5.09
CA ASP A 162 -11.12 -11.99 -4.63
C ASP A 162 -11.25 -11.64 -3.14
N LEU A 163 -11.69 -10.40 -2.87
CA LEU A 163 -11.88 -9.88 -1.52
C LEU A 163 -12.95 -10.66 -0.72
N LYS A 164 -13.93 -11.29 -1.38
CA LYS A 164 -14.95 -12.08 -0.68
C LYS A 164 -14.34 -13.36 -0.11
N ARG A 165 -13.55 -14.05 -0.93
CA ARG A 165 -12.81 -15.24 -0.50
C ARG A 165 -11.77 -14.91 0.57
N LEU A 166 -11.08 -13.78 0.44
CA LEU A 166 -10.11 -13.35 1.46
C LEU A 166 -10.79 -13.08 2.81
N ARG A 167 -11.98 -12.47 2.81
CA ARG A 167 -12.77 -12.26 4.01
C ARG A 167 -13.23 -13.57 4.66
N GLN A 168 -13.64 -14.55 3.86
CA GLN A 168 -14.00 -15.88 4.38
C GLN A 168 -12.82 -16.56 5.07
N LEU A 169 -11.60 -16.42 4.55
CA LEU A 169 -10.39 -16.93 5.21
C LEU A 169 -10.11 -16.22 6.53
N GLU A 170 -10.28 -14.90 6.60
CA GLU A 170 -10.11 -14.14 7.85
C GLU A 170 -11.09 -14.61 8.92
N GLU A 171 -12.37 -14.71 8.58
CA GLU A 171 -13.43 -15.15 9.50
C GLU A 171 -13.18 -16.59 10.00
N ALA A 172 -12.71 -17.49 9.13
CA ALA A 172 -12.32 -18.85 9.50
C ALA A 172 -11.11 -18.89 10.45
N ALA A 173 -10.12 -18.01 10.26
CA ALA A 173 -8.92 -17.95 11.09
C ALA A 173 -9.14 -17.30 12.48
N ALA A 174 -10.27 -16.62 12.68
CA ALA A 174 -10.64 -16.00 13.96
C ALA A 174 -11.38 -16.95 14.91
N THR A 175 -11.70 -18.17 14.47
CA THR A 175 -12.39 -19.21 15.25
C THR A 175 -11.38 -20.23 15.78
#